data_AF-A0A4D4KXY6-F1
#
_entry.id   AF-A0A4D4KXY6-F1
#
_cell.length_a   1.000
_cell.length_b   1.000
_cell.length_c   1.000
_cell.angle_alpha   90.00
_cell.angle_beta   90.00
_cell.angle_gamma   90.00
#
_symmetry.space_group_name_H-M   'P 1'
#
loop_
_entity.id
_entity.type
_entity.pdbx_description
1 polymer ?
#
loop_
_entity_poly.entity_id
_entity_poly.type
_entity_poly.pdbx_seq_one_letter_code
_entity_poly.pdbx_strand_id
1 'polypeptide(L)'
;MLRFWLDLGVDGFRIDVAHGMVKAAGLPDIGHTEQAKLIGSQVLPFFDQDGVHEIHRSWRRLLDSYPGDRIGVAEAWAPTSERLALYVRPDELHQAFNFQFLKCPWDAAAMREVIDESLAATGSVGAPPPGCSPTTTWSGTPPATPTEPVAARSGGSPAPAPRPCSSWRCPGRPISTRARSWACPR
;
A
#
# COMPACT_ATOMS: atom_id res chain seq x y z
N MET A 1 14.52 -5.52 20.89
CA MET A 1 13.04 -5.57 20.78
C MET A 1 12.58 -6.13 19.43
N LEU A 2 12.81 -5.49 18.28
CA LEU A 2 12.33 -6.03 16.98
C LEU A 2 12.86 -7.44 16.67
N ARG A 3 14.17 -7.68 16.82
CA ARG A 3 14.80 -9.01 16.63
C ARG A 3 14.11 -10.11 17.43
N PHE A 4 13.84 -9.86 18.71
CA PHE A 4 13.18 -10.82 19.59
C PHE A 4 11.85 -11.33 19.00
N TRP A 5 11.01 -10.44 18.45
CA TRP A 5 9.73 -10.84 17.85
C TRP A 5 9.90 -11.49 16.47
N LEU A 6 10.91 -11.09 15.70
CA LEU A 6 11.24 -11.75 14.44
C LEU A 6 11.78 -13.17 14.67
N ASP A 7 12.57 -13.37 15.73
CA ASP A 7 13.08 -14.68 16.14
C ASP A 7 11.94 -15.61 16.60
N LEU A 8 10.82 -15.05 17.07
CA LEU A 8 9.58 -15.77 17.37
C LEU A 8 8.72 -16.08 16.13
N GLY A 9 9.13 -15.62 14.94
CA GLY A 9 8.47 -15.92 13.68
C GLY A 9 7.37 -14.95 13.25
N VAL A 10 7.33 -13.73 13.79
CA VAL A 10 6.38 -12.69 13.34
C VAL A 10 6.71 -12.23 11.92
N ASP A 11 5.69 -12.06 11.08
CA ASP A 11 5.85 -11.70 9.65
C ASP A 11 6.10 -10.21 9.39
N GLY A 12 5.92 -9.36 10.38
CA GLY A 12 6.14 -7.93 10.21
C GLY A 12 5.64 -7.07 11.37
N PHE A 13 5.78 -5.76 11.20
CA PHE A 13 5.35 -4.79 12.21
C PHE A 13 4.54 -3.67 11.59
N ARG A 14 3.48 -3.28 12.30
CA ARG A 14 2.85 -1.98 12.14
C ARG A 14 3.48 -1.03 13.17
N ILE A 15 4.05 0.06 12.70
CA ILE A 15 4.71 1.06 13.52
C ILE A 15 3.71 2.15 13.85
N ASP A 16 3.32 2.22 15.12
CA ASP A 16 2.47 3.28 15.67
C ASP A 16 3.20 4.62 15.68
N VAL A 17 2.50 5.69 15.27
CA VAL A 17 3.05 7.07 15.22
C VAL A 17 4.46 7.10 14.62
N ALA A 18 4.65 6.46 13.47
CA ALA A 18 5.95 6.28 12.81
C ALA A 18 6.68 7.60 12.57
N HIS A 19 5.94 8.69 12.41
CA HIS A 19 6.41 10.05 12.17
C HIS A 19 6.82 10.83 13.43
N GLY A 20 6.66 10.27 14.64
CA GLY A 20 6.87 10.98 15.92
C GLY A 20 8.18 10.71 16.67
N MET A 21 9.13 10.02 16.05
CA MET A 21 10.38 9.63 16.74
C MET A 21 11.46 10.73 16.73
N VAL A 22 11.32 11.76 15.89
CA VAL A 22 12.32 12.82 15.75
C VAL A 22 11.68 14.19 15.91
N LYS A 23 12.31 15.05 16.70
CA LYS A 23 11.91 16.44 16.97
C LYS A 23 12.88 17.41 16.30
N ALA A 24 12.38 18.57 15.91
CA ALA A 24 13.16 19.64 15.31
C ALA A 24 14.23 20.13 16.30
N ALA A 25 15.41 20.43 15.76
CA ALA A 25 16.50 20.98 16.53
C ALA A 25 16.09 22.33 17.16
N GLY A 26 16.55 22.58 18.39
CA GLY A 26 16.20 23.80 19.13
C GLY A 26 14.81 23.80 19.77
N LEU A 27 14.00 22.77 19.55
CA LEU A 27 12.67 22.59 20.16
C LEU A 27 11.80 23.86 20.06
N PRO A 28 11.56 24.38 18.84
CA PRO A 28 10.82 25.63 18.68
C PRO A 28 9.39 25.50 19.18
N ASP A 29 8.91 26.56 19.83
CA ASP A 29 7.54 26.65 20.31
C ASP A 29 6.57 26.82 19.13
N ILE A 30 5.42 26.14 19.20
CA ILE A 30 4.31 26.27 18.22
C ILE A 30 3.36 27.44 18.53
N GLY A 31 3.69 28.24 19.56
CA GLY A 31 2.81 29.27 20.10
C GLY A 31 1.68 28.72 20.99
N HIS A 32 0.86 29.62 21.54
CA HIS A 32 -0.25 29.29 22.45
C HIS A 32 -1.63 29.41 21.79
N THR A 33 -1.68 29.77 20.51
CA THR A 33 -2.92 30.10 19.80
C THR A 33 -3.64 28.89 19.20
N GLU A 34 -2.94 27.79 18.93
CA GLU A 34 -3.55 26.54 18.49
C GLU A 34 -3.16 25.39 19.41
N GLN A 35 -4.14 24.58 19.80
CA GLN A 35 -3.86 23.32 20.44
C GLN A 35 -3.33 22.36 19.38
N ALA A 36 -2.09 21.90 19.56
CA ALA A 36 -1.49 20.87 18.71
C ALA A 36 -2.45 19.69 18.59
N LYS A 37 -2.91 19.42 17.36
CA LYS A 37 -3.69 18.21 17.09
C LYS A 37 -2.71 17.06 16.89
N LEU A 38 -2.86 16.02 17.72
CA LEU A 38 -2.14 14.75 17.55
C LEU A 38 -2.49 14.05 16.23
N ILE A 39 -3.68 14.37 15.70
CA ILE A 39 -4.22 13.83 14.46
C ILE A 39 -4.50 15.01 13.53
N GLY A 40 -3.74 15.12 12.45
CA GLY A 40 -3.86 16.24 11.53
C GLY A 40 -2.82 16.21 10.42
N SER A 41 -2.92 17.17 9.51
CA SER A 41 -1.95 17.43 8.44
C SER A 41 -1.13 18.69 8.72
N GLN A 42 -1.08 19.13 9.98
CA GLN A 42 -0.31 20.31 10.37
C GLN A 42 1.18 19.97 10.39
N VAL A 43 2.00 20.86 9.85
CA VAL A 43 3.46 20.76 9.96
C VAL A 43 3.84 21.18 11.38
N LEU A 44 4.33 20.22 12.17
CA LEU A 44 4.62 20.39 13.59
C LEU A 44 6.09 20.06 13.87
N PRO A 45 6.77 20.81 14.75
CA PRO A 45 8.20 20.63 15.02
C PRO A 45 8.52 19.30 15.74
N PHE A 46 7.52 18.60 16.26
CA PHE A 46 7.70 17.30 16.94
C PHE A 46 7.23 16.11 16.09
N PHE A 47 6.82 16.33 14.84
CA PHE A 47 6.35 15.30 13.91
C PHE A 47 6.98 15.46 12.52
N ASP A 48 7.08 14.36 11.76
CA ASP A 48 7.50 14.30 10.35
C ASP A 48 8.82 15.03 10.05
N GLN A 49 9.79 14.91 10.96
CA GLN A 49 11.13 15.45 10.77
C GLN A 49 12.00 14.47 9.97
N ASP A 50 12.85 14.98 9.07
CA ASP A 50 13.57 14.14 8.10
C ASP A 50 14.46 13.06 8.74
N GLY A 51 14.95 13.28 9.96
CA GLY A 51 15.73 12.29 10.71
C GLY A 51 14.97 10.98 11.00
N VAL A 52 13.64 10.99 10.91
CA VAL A 52 12.82 9.79 11.11
C VAL A 52 13.06 8.75 10.01
N HIS A 53 13.41 9.18 8.79
CA HIS A 53 13.67 8.28 7.67
C HIS A 53 14.90 7.41 7.90
N GLU A 54 15.93 7.92 8.57
CA GLU A 54 17.12 7.12 8.92
C GLU A 54 16.77 5.97 9.86
N ILE A 55 15.84 6.19 10.79
CA ILE A 55 15.33 5.15 11.69
C ILE A 55 14.62 4.07 10.88
N HIS A 56 13.73 4.46 9.97
CA HIS A 56 13.00 3.52 9.12
C HIS A 56 13.92 2.73 8.18
N ARG A 57 14.94 3.37 7.58
CA ARG A 57 15.98 2.66 6.80
C ARG A 57 16.72 1.63 7.64
N SER A 58 17.04 1.97 8.90
CA SER A 58 17.69 1.03 9.81
C SER A 58 16.82 -0.19 10.11
N TRP A 59 15.51 0.01 10.26
CA TRP A 59 14.56 -1.07 10.48
C TRP A 59 14.30 -1.86 9.21
N ARG A 60 14.29 -1.22 8.04
CA ARG A 60 14.19 -1.92 6.77
C ARG A 60 15.35 -2.89 6.58
N ARG A 61 16.59 -2.43 6.78
CA ARG A 61 17.78 -3.30 6.76
C ARG A 61 17.68 -4.47 7.75
N LEU A 62 17.05 -4.24 8.90
CA LEU A 62 16.80 -5.31 9.87
C LEU A 62 15.78 -6.31 9.33
N LEU A 63 14.64 -5.87 8.79
CA LEU A 63 13.61 -6.74 8.23
C LEU A 63 14.15 -7.57 7.05
N ASP A 64 14.91 -6.94 6.16
CA ASP A 64 15.54 -7.59 5.00
C ASP A 64 16.60 -8.63 5.41
N SER A 65 17.15 -8.54 6.63
CA SER A 65 18.12 -9.53 7.14
C SER A 65 17.48 -10.85 7.60
N TYR A 66 16.15 -10.89 7.76
CA TYR A 66 15.42 -12.07 8.17
C TYR A 66 14.83 -12.81 6.97
N PRO A 67 14.80 -14.16 6.98
CA PRO A 67 14.16 -14.93 5.94
C PRO A 67 12.64 -14.78 6.01
N GLY A 68 12.00 -14.88 4.83
CA GLY A 68 10.55 -14.72 4.65
C GLY A 68 10.18 -13.25 4.64
N ASP A 69 9.88 -12.70 3.47
CA ASP A 69 9.57 -11.29 3.18
C ASP A 69 8.89 -10.52 4.34
N ARG A 70 9.69 -9.93 5.25
CA ARG A 70 9.18 -9.29 6.46
C ARG A 70 8.66 -7.90 6.16
N ILE A 71 7.40 -7.63 6.50
CA ILE A 71 6.73 -6.38 6.12
C ILE A 71 6.77 -5.35 7.25
N GLY A 72 6.93 -4.08 6.87
CA GLY A 72 6.81 -2.93 7.76
C GLY A 72 5.72 -2.01 7.26
N VAL A 73 4.77 -1.63 8.13
CA VAL A 73 3.65 -0.73 7.81
C VAL A 73 3.75 0.52 8.69
N ALA A 74 3.84 1.69 8.05
CA ALA A 74 3.93 2.97 8.73
C ALA A 74 2.54 3.51 9.07
N GLU A 75 2.32 3.88 10.32
CA GLU A 75 1.29 4.86 10.66
C GLU A 75 1.91 6.26 10.70
N ALA A 76 1.86 6.97 9.57
CA ALA A 76 2.40 8.32 9.45
C ALA A 76 1.30 9.31 9.06
N TRP A 77 1.06 10.31 9.90
CA TRP A 77 0.23 11.46 9.54
C TRP A 77 1.12 12.50 8.88
N ALA A 78 1.11 12.51 7.55
CA ALA A 78 1.87 13.46 6.75
C ALA A 78 0.95 14.58 6.22
N PRO A 79 1.50 15.80 6.03
CA PRO A 79 0.72 16.92 5.51
C PRO A 79 0.25 16.70 4.07
N THR A 80 1.01 15.95 3.26
CA THR A 80 0.73 15.70 1.84
C THR A 80 1.03 14.25 1.46
N SER A 81 0.51 13.81 0.30
CA SER A 81 0.75 12.48 -0.25
C SER A 81 2.23 12.27 -0.59
N GLU A 82 2.94 13.31 -1.01
CA GLU A 82 4.37 13.27 -1.31
C GLU A 82 5.22 13.04 -0.06
N ARG A 83 4.87 13.69 1.06
CA ARG A 83 5.55 13.44 2.35
C ARG A 83 5.28 12.02 2.84
N LEU A 84 4.04 11.53 2.71
CA LEU A 84 3.72 10.15 3.03
C LEU A 84 4.51 9.15 2.16
N ALA A 85 4.68 9.44 0.87
CA ALA A 85 5.40 8.59 -0.06
C ALA A 85 6.86 8.37 0.35
N LEU A 86 7.49 9.31 1.06
CA LEU A 86 8.87 9.16 1.54
C LEU A 86 9.04 7.94 2.45
N TYR A 87 8.02 7.60 3.25
CA TYR A 87 8.04 6.46 4.17
C TYR A 87 8.03 5.09 3.48
N VAL A 88 7.62 5.04 2.21
CA VAL A 88 7.46 3.79 1.45
C VAL A 88 8.50 3.64 0.33
N ARG A 89 9.58 4.40 0.38
CA ARG A 89 10.71 4.24 -0.54
C ARG A 89 11.26 2.81 -0.53
N PRO A 90 11.91 2.37 -1.62
CA PRO A 90 12.47 1.02 -1.71
C PRO A 90 13.43 0.62 -0.61
N ASP A 91 14.05 1.57 0.10
CA ASP A 91 14.97 1.38 1.22
C ASP A 91 14.35 1.70 2.60
N GLU A 92 13.06 2.01 2.65
CA GLU A 92 12.29 2.31 3.86
C GLU A 92 11.19 1.27 4.09
N LEU A 93 10.02 1.66 4.62
CA LEU A 93 8.95 0.72 4.94
C LEU A 93 8.22 0.25 3.67
N HIS A 94 7.48 -0.85 3.78
CA HIS A 94 6.83 -1.48 2.63
C HIS A 94 5.50 -0.81 2.29
N GLN A 95 4.78 -0.34 3.31
CA GLN A 95 3.48 0.29 3.19
C GLN A 95 3.31 1.39 4.23
N ALA A 96 2.38 2.30 3.98
CA ALA A 96 1.94 3.30 4.93
C ALA A 96 0.41 3.46 4.86
N PHE A 97 -0.20 3.85 5.97
CA PHE A 97 -1.63 4.17 5.99
C PHE A 97 -1.91 5.45 5.19
N ASN A 98 -2.87 5.36 4.27
CA ASN A 98 -3.29 6.48 3.44
C ASN A 98 -4.42 7.26 4.15
N PHE A 99 -4.03 8.20 5.02
CA PHE A 99 -4.98 9.01 5.78
C PHE A 99 -5.71 10.06 4.94
N GLN A 100 -5.14 10.44 3.79
CA GLN A 100 -5.76 11.32 2.80
C GLN A 100 -6.98 10.61 2.23
N PHE A 101 -6.83 9.34 1.83
CA PHE A 101 -7.94 8.50 1.40
C PHE A 101 -8.94 8.24 2.54
N LEU A 102 -8.46 7.96 3.76
CA LEU A 102 -9.35 7.71 4.90
C LEU A 102 -10.23 8.92 5.27
N LYS A 103 -9.73 10.14 5.09
CA LYS A 103 -10.47 11.39 5.34
C LYS A 103 -11.27 11.88 4.13
N CYS A 104 -11.15 11.23 2.98
CA CYS A 104 -11.88 11.58 1.78
C CYS A 104 -13.40 11.44 2.01
N PRO A 105 -14.23 12.40 1.55
CA PRO A 105 -15.67 12.21 1.57
C PRO A 105 -16.06 10.98 0.73
N TRP A 106 -17.23 10.41 1.03
CA TRP A 106 -17.81 9.35 0.23
C TRP A 106 -18.40 9.91 -1.08
N ASP A 107 -17.52 10.30 -1.99
CA ASP A 107 -17.80 10.83 -3.32
C ASP A 107 -16.85 10.20 -4.34
N ALA A 108 -17.39 9.77 -5.49
CA ALA A 108 -16.64 9.01 -6.46
C ALA A 108 -15.54 9.84 -7.17
N ALA A 109 -15.76 11.14 -7.38
CA ALA A 109 -14.76 12.01 -7.99
C ALA A 109 -13.64 12.31 -6.99
N ALA A 110 -13.98 12.65 -5.75
CA ALA A 110 -13.01 12.90 -4.69
C ALA A 110 -12.15 11.66 -4.39
N MET A 111 -12.75 10.46 -4.32
CA MET A 111 -12.00 9.23 -4.11
C MET A 111 -11.03 8.93 -5.26
N ARG A 112 -11.46 9.17 -6.50
CA ARG A 112 -10.60 8.97 -7.68
C ARG A 112 -9.40 9.91 -7.62
N GLU A 113 -9.63 11.18 -7.35
CA GLU A 113 -8.58 12.19 -7.24
C GLU A 113 -7.55 11.80 -6.18
N VAL A 114 -7.99 11.46 -4.97
CA VAL A 114 -7.07 11.05 -3.88
C VAL A 114 -6.32 9.75 -4.20
N ILE A 115 -6.96 8.79 -4.88
CA ILE A 115 -6.29 7.57 -5.35
C ILE A 115 -5.20 7.92 -6.37
N ASP A 116 -5.52 8.74 -7.37
CA ASP A 116 -4.61 9.12 -8.44
C ASP A 116 -3.41 9.92 -7.87
N GLU A 117 -3.65 10.84 -6.94
CA GLU A 117 -2.60 11.58 -6.21
C GLU A 117 -1.70 10.63 -5.40
N SER A 118 -2.29 9.68 -4.67
CA SER A 118 -1.53 8.74 -3.85
C SER A 118 -0.64 7.82 -4.70
N LEU A 119 -1.17 7.37 -5.85
CA LEU A 119 -0.43 6.55 -6.80
C LEU A 119 0.69 7.36 -7.49
N ALA A 120 0.41 8.61 -7.85
CA ALA A 120 1.43 9.50 -8.42
C ALA A 120 2.57 9.77 -7.43
N ALA A 121 2.24 10.08 -6.18
CA ALA A 121 3.22 10.35 -5.13
C ALA A 121 4.10 9.13 -4.84
N THR A 122 3.51 7.95 -4.67
CA THR A 122 4.28 6.70 -4.45
C THR A 122 5.12 6.30 -5.67
N GLY A 123 4.58 6.48 -6.88
CA GLY A 123 5.32 6.28 -8.12
C GLY A 123 6.54 7.19 -8.26
N SER A 124 6.46 8.44 -7.77
CA SER A 124 7.56 9.42 -7.85
C SER A 124 8.82 9.01 -7.06
N VAL A 125 8.66 8.18 -6.03
CA VAL A 125 9.77 7.70 -5.19
C VAL A 125 10.22 6.28 -5.53
N GLY A 126 9.70 5.71 -6.62
CA GLY A 126 9.99 4.33 -7.03
C GLY A 126 9.40 3.28 -6.10
N ALA A 127 8.44 3.65 -5.24
CA ALA A 127 7.74 2.70 -4.40
C ALA A 127 6.74 1.90 -5.26
N PRO A 128 6.70 0.56 -5.12
CA PRO A 128 5.64 -0.19 -5.76
C PRO A 128 4.27 0.27 -5.22
N PRO A 129 3.24 0.36 -6.05
CA PRO A 129 1.89 0.61 -5.56
C PRO A 129 1.49 -0.50 -4.57
N PRO A 130 0.71 -0.19 -3.52
CA PRO A 130 0.26 -1.19 -2.57
C PRO A 130 -0.40 -2.37 -3.32
N GLY A 131 0.22 -3.54 -3.23
CA GLY A 131 -0.21 -4.76 -3.95
C GLY A 131 0.77 -5.31 -5.00
N CYS A 132 1.88 -4.64 -5.31
CA CYS A 132 2.90 -5.14 -6.25
C CYS A 132 4.32 -5.12 -5.65
N SER A 133 4.57 -5.91 -4.60
CA SER A 133 5.96 -6.18 -4.20
C SER A 133 6.67 -7.01 -5.29
N PRO A 134 7.87 -6.64 -5.75
CA PRO A 134 8.61 -7.40 -6.77
C PRO A 134 8.98 -8.82 -6.32
N THR A 135 8.96 -9.10 -5.01
CA THR A 135 9.28 -10.42 -4.45
C THR A 135 8.07 -11.37 -4.45
N THR A 136 6.85 -10.86 -4.54
CA THR A 136 5.64 -11.68 -4.64
C THR A 136 5.30 -11.93 -6.10
N THR A 137 6.03 -12.83 -6.76
CA THR A 137 5.48 -13.53 -7.93
C THR A 137 4.26 -14.31 -7.47
N TRP A 138 3.06 -13.84 -7.82
CA TRP A 138 1.86 -14.67 -7.78
C TRP A 138 1.98 -15.71 -8.90
N SER A 139 2.74 -16.77 -8.66
CA SER A 139 2.65 -18.00 -9.45
C SER A 139 1.33 -18.66 -9.08
N GLY A 140 0.26 -18.18 -9.69
CA GLY A 140 -1.06 -18.81 -9.64
C GLY A 140 -1.00 -20.17 -10.34
N THR A 141 -0.54 -21.19 -9.63
CA THR A 141 -0.88 -22.58 -9.95
C THR A 141 -2.31 -22.78 -9.45
N PRO A 142 -3.32 -22.91 -10.32
CA PRO A 142 -4.68 -23.11 -9.85
C PRO A 142 -4.76 -24.45 -9.08
N PRO A 143 -5.45 -24.49 -7.93
CA PRO A 143 -5.66 -25.75 -7.22
C PRO A 143 -6.49 -26.70 -8.10
N ALA A 144 -6.13 -27.98 -8.08
CA ALA A 144 -6.84 -29.02 -8.82
C ALA A 144 -8.32 -29.07 -8.37
N THR A 145 -9.24 -28.81 -9.29
CA THR A 145 -10.67 -28.98 -9.09
C THR A 145 -11.01 -30.47 -8.89
N PRO A 146 -11.75 -30.86 -7.84
CA PRO A 146 -12.32 -32.20 -7.75
C PRO A 146 -13.46 -32.34 -8.76
N THR A 147 -13.42 -33.38 -9.58
CA THR A 147 -14.48 -33.77 -10.50
C THR A 147 -15.58 -34.55 -9.77
N GLU A 148 -16.76 -33.98 -9.64
CA GLU A 148 -18.02 -34.75 -9.58
C GLU A 148 -19.05 -34.13 -10.55
N PRO A 149 -19.81 -34.95 -11.31
CA PRO A 149 -20.76 -34.43 -12.29
C PRO A 149 -22.16 -34.25 -11.67
N VAL A 150 -22.71 -33.04 -11.75
CA VAL A 150 -24.16 -32.79 -11.61
C VAL A 150 -24.77 -32.54 -12.98
N ALA A 151 -25.84 -33.27 -13.25
CA ALA A 151 -26.53 -33.38 -14.54
C ALA A 151 -27.20 -32.08 -15.00
N ALA A 152 -27.22 -31.90 -16.33
CA ALA A 152 -27.81 -30.77 -17.04
C ALA A 152 -29.35 -30.77 -17.02
N ARG A 153 -29.93 -29.57 -16.95
CA ARG A 153 -31.28 -29.28 -17.49
C ARG A 153 -31.29 -27.92 -18.21
N SER A 154 -32.02 -27.91 -19.31
CA SER A 154 -32.01 -27.03 -20.47
C SER A 154 -32.99 -25.84 -20.40
N GLY A 155 -32.66 -24.73 -21.09
CA GLY A 155 -33.64 -23.85 -21.75
C GLY A 155 -33.38 -22.34 -21.68
N GLY A 156 -33.21 -21.68 -22.85
CA GLY A 156 -33.32 -20.21 -23.00
C GLY A 156 -32.40 -19.57 -24.07
N SER A 157 -32.98 -18.95 -25.09
CA SER A 157 -32.31 -18.25 -26.22
C SER A 157 -31.54 -16.96 -25.82
N PRO A 158 -30.55 -16.48 -26.62
CA PRO A 158 -29.55 -15.51 -26.17
C PRO A 158 -29.94 -14.03 -26.35
N ALA A 159 -29.49 -13.18 -25.43
CA ALA A 159 -29.53 -11.71 -25.48
C ALA A 159 -28.22 -11.14 -26.11
N PRO A 160 -28.20 -9.88 -26.63
CA PRO A 160 -27.10 -9.38 -27.46
C PRO A 160 -25.84 -9.02 -26.65
N ALA A 161 -24.67 -9.17 -27.27
CA ALA A 161 -23.35 -9.06 -26.65
C ALA A 161 -22.96 -7.62 -26.22
N PRO A 162 -22.34 -7.42 -25.03
CA PRO A 162 -21.78 -6.13 -24.65
C PRO A 162 -20.38 -5.91 -25.24
N ARG A 163 -20.07 -4.64 -25.55
CA ARG A 163 -18.80 -4.16 -26.12
C ARG A 163 -17.61 -4.30 -25.13
N PRO A 164 -16.38 -4.58 -25.60
CA PRO A 164 -15.24 -4.78 -24.72
C PRO A 164 -14.72 -3.49 -24.10
N CYS A 165 -14.48 -3.53 -22.78
CA CYS A 165 -13.72 -2.52 -22.05
C CYS A 165 -12.21 -2.73 -22.30
N SER A 166 -11.48 -1.66 -22.58
CA SER A 166 -10.04 -1.68 -22.84
C SER A 166 -9.25 -2.14 -21.60
N SER A 167 -8.42 -3.18 -21.76
CA SER A 167 -7.51 -3.66 -20.73
C SER A 167 -6.29 -2.74 -20.56
N TRP A 168 -5.96 -2.41 -19.32
CA TRP A 168 -4.70 -1.75 -18.95
C TRP A 168 -3.54 -2.74 -19.03
N ARG A 169 -2.47 -2.39 -19.74
CA ARG A 169 -1.24 -3.18 -19.90
C ARG A 169 -0.12 -2.60 -19.05
N CYS A 170 0.62 -3.46 -18.34
CA CYS A 170 1.99 -3.19 -17.94
C CYS A 170 2.92 -3.40 -19.16
N PRO A 171 3.85 -2.48 -19.48
CA PRO A 171 4.80 -2.67 -20.56
C PRO A 171 5.93 -3.62 -20.12
N GLY A 172 6.25 -4.66 -20.90
CA GLY A 172 7.53 -5.37 -20.77
C GLY A 172 7.61 -6.90 -20.95
N ARG A 173 6.54 -7.64 -21.29
CA ARG A 173 6.66 -9.10 -21.59
C ARG A 173 5.80 -9.54 -22.80
N PRO A 174 6.30 -10.43 -23.68
CA PRO A 174 5.51 -10.98 -24.78
C PRO A 174 4.44 -11.95 -24.25
N ILE A 175 3.22 -11.86 -24.79
CA ILE A 175 2.06 -12.66 -24.42
C ILE A 175 2.04 -13.97 -25.22
N SER A 176 2.00 -15.11 -24.53
CA SER A 176 1.51 -16.38 -25.09
C SER A 176 -0.02 -16.33 -25.15
N THR A 177 -0.57 -16.36 -26.35
CA THR A 177 -2.02 -16.37 -26.63
C THR A 177 -2.69 -17.66 -26.14
N ARG A 178 -3.44 -17.58 -25.05
CA ARG A 178 -4.67 -18.37 -24.84
C ARG A 178 -5.64 -17.56 -23.97
N ALA A 179 -6.58 -16.88 -24.62
CA ALA A 179 -7.71 -16.24 -23.98
C ALA A 179 -8.70 -17.30 -23.49
N ARG A 180 -9.13 -17.23 -22.22
CA ARG A 180 -10.39 -17.81 -21.77
C ARG A 180 -11.14 -16.76 -20.94
N SER A 181 -12.36 -16.49 -21.38
CA SER A 181 -13.37 -15.66 -20.75
C SER A 181 -13.71 -16.15 -19.35
N TRP A 182 -13.74 -15.25 -18.37
CA TRP A 182 -14.31 -15.50 -17.05
C TRP A 182 -15.69 -14.84 -16.98
N ALA A 183 -16.74 -15.66 -16.80
CA ALA A 183 -18.06 -15.21 -16.39
C ALA A 183 -18.14 -15.31 -14.86
N CYS A 184 -18.62 -14.26 -14.20
CA CYS A 184 -18.81 -14.21 -12.75
C CYS A 184 -20.17 -14.87 -12.38
N PRO A 185 -20.25 -15.84 -11.46
CA PRO A 185 -21.52 -16.30 -10.92
C PRO A 185 -22.11 -15.24 -9.96
N ARG A 186 -23.45 -15.19 -9.88
CA ARG A 186 -24.18 -14.44 -8.84
C ARG A 186 -24.14 -15.17 -7.52
#